data_AF-A0A7C9TAL4-F1
#
_entry.id   AF-A0A7C9TAL4-F1
#
_cell.length_a   1.000
_cell.length_b   1.000
_cell.length_c   1.000
_cell.angle_alpha   90.00
_cell.angle_beta   90.00
_cell.angle_gamma   90.00
#
_symmetry.space_group_name_H-M   'P 1'
#
loop_
_entity.id
_entity.type
_entity.pdbx_description
1 polymer ?
#
loop_
_entity_poly.entity_id
_entity_poly.type
_entity_poly.pdbx_seq_one_letter_code
_entity_poly.pdbx_strand_id
1 'polypeptide(L)'
;MAATAFALGSDYAHALFQRALAVSPWLPLLITPLTLAGVAALTQRYFKGAEGSGIPQTIAAMRMEEGEARDHVLSLRLAVGKALLTCVALTGGASVGREGPTVQIGAALLYNLRWLVRFPRHLMERGLIVAGGGAGVAAAFNTPLAGIVFAIEEMARSFEERSSGTLLTAVIIAGLAAVYVQGNYTYFGATNAALNGP
;
A
#
# COMPACT_ATOMS: atom_id res chain seq x y z
N MET A 1 -9.32 4.98 5.81
CA MET A 1 -9.98 5.86 4.81
C MET A 1 -9.29 5.86 3.45
N ALA A 2 -8.03 6.30 3.32
CA ALA A 2 -7.35 6.29 2.01
C ALA A 2 -7.20 4.87 1.43
N ALA A 3 -6.76 3.91 2.24
CA ALA A 3 -6.61 2.53 1.81
C ALA A 3 -7.95 1.82 1.53
N THR A 4 -9.02 2.15 2.26
CA THR A 4 -10.37 1.63 1.99
C THR A 4 -10.94 2.21 0.70
N ALA A 5 -10.73 3.49 0.42
CA ALA A 5 -11.11 4.11 -0.85
C ALA A 5 -10.35 3.47 -2.02
N PHE A 6 -9.04 3.21 -1.86
CA PHE A 6 -8.25 2.53 -2.87
C PHE A 6 -8.67 1.07 -3.08
N ALA A 7 -9.04 0.35 -2.01
CA ALA A 7 -9.59 -1.00 -2.11
C ALA A 7 -10.88 -1.02 -2.94
N LEU A 8 -11.85 -0.15 -2.60
CA LEU A 8 -13.10 -0.02 -3.35
C LEU A 8 -12.86 0.36 -4.81
N GLY A 9 -11.92 1.27 -5.07
CA GLY A 9 -11.53 1.65 -6.43
C GLY A 9 -10.93 0.49 -7.22
N SER A 10 -10.11 -0.34 -6.58
CA SER A 10 -9.48 -1.52 -7.17
C SER A 10 -10.53 -2.60 -7.51
N ASP A 11 -11.49 -2.83 -6.61
CA ASP A 11 -12.57 -3.79 -6.82
C ASP A 11 -13.49 -3.36 -7.96
N TYR A 12 -13.82 -2.06 -8.02
CA TYR A 12 -14.58 -1.49 -9.13
C TYR A 12 -13.84 -1.59 -10.46
N ALA A 13 -12.53 -1.31 -10.45
CA ALA A 13 -11.67 -1.42 -11.63
C ALA A 13 -11.65 -2.85 -12.18
N HIS A 14 -11.49 -3.84 -11.30
CA HIS A 14 -11.52 -5.25 -11.68
C HIS A 14 -12.89 -5.66 -12.24
N ALA A 15 -13.98 -5.22 -11.59
CA ALA A 15 -15.34 -5.48 -12.08
C ALA A 15 -15.59 -4.88 -13.48
N LEU A 16 -15.00 -3.72 -13.79
CA LEU A 16 -15.08 -3.11 -15.11
C LEU A 16 -14.40 -3.98 -16.19
N PHE A 17 -13.22 -4.53 -15.88
CA PHE A 17 -12.54 -5.47 -16.78
C PHE A 17 -13.37 -6.74 -17.02
N GLN A 18 -13.98 -7.29 -15.96
CA GLN A 18 -14.86 -8.48 -16.08
C GLN A 18 -16.09 -8.20 -16.95
N ARG A 19 -16.65 -6.98 -16.91
CA ARG A 19 -17.73 -6.58 -17.83
C ARG A 19 -17.25 -6.52 -19.27
N ALA A 20 -16.03 -6.04 -19.52
CA ALA A 20 -15.45 -6.03 -20.86
C ALA A 20 -15.26 -7.45 -21.42
N LEU A 21 -14.83 -8.40 -20.57
CA LEU A 21 -14.74 -9.82 -20.90
C LEU A 21 -16.10 -10.43 -21.26
N ALA A 22 -17.16 -10.06 -20.54
CA ALA A 22 -18.51 -10.55 -20.79
C ALA A 22 -19.09 -10.06 -22.14
N VAL A 23 -18.62 -8.92 -22.67
CA VAL A 23 -19.04 -8.42 -23.99
C VAL A 23 -18.33 -9.15 -25.12
N SER A 24 -17.00 -9.34 -25.02
CA SER A 24 -16.25 -10.09 -26.03
C SER A 24 -14.95 -10.66 -25.45
N PRO A 25 -14.70 -11.98 -25.58
CA PRO A 25 -13.46 -12.60 -25.14
C PRO A 25 -12.18 -12.10 -25.85
N TRP A 26 -12.34 -11.48 -27.02
CA TRP A 26 -11.21 -11.01 -27.84
C TRP A 26 -10.74 -9.60 -27.47
N LEU A 27 -11.58 -8.83 -26.78
CA LEU A 27 -11.32 -7.44 -26.44
C LEU A 27 -10.09 -7.23 -25.53
N PRO A 28 -9.83 -8.08 -24.51
CA PRO A 28 -8.61 -7.98 -23.69
C PRO A 28 -7.31 -8.10 -24.50
N LEU A 29 -7.33 -8.81 -25.63
CA LEU A 29 -6.14 -9.00 -26.46
C LEU A 29 -5.58 -7.66 -26.98
N LEU A 30 -6.45 -6.65 -27.11
CA LEU A 30 -6.07 -5.28 -27.48
C LEU A 30 -6.02 -4.35 -26.26
N ILE A 31 -7.02 -4.41 -25.37
CA ILE A 31 -7.10 -3.49 -24.22
C ILE A 31 -5.93 -3.70 -23.26
N THR A 32 -5.60 -4.94 -22.90
CA THR A 32 -4.57 -5.23 -21.90
C THR A 32 -3.18 -4.70 -22.30
N PRO A 33 -2.64 -4.97 -23.50
CA PRO A 33 -1.33 -4.43 -23.85
C PRO A 33 -1.33 -2.89 -23.98
N LEU A 34 -2.40 -2.29 -24.50
CA LEU A 34 -2.49 -0.83 -24.63
C LEU A 34 -2.55 -0.12 -23.27
N THR A 35 -3.37 -0.64 -22.35
CA THR A 35 -3.47 -0.11 -20.99
C THR A 35 -2.18 -0.28 -20.23
N LEU A 36 -1.54 -1.46 -20.28
CA LEU A 36 -0.26 -1.70 -19.62
C LEU A 36 0.87 -0.83 -20.19
N ALA A 37 0.97 -0.70 -21.51
CA ALA A 37 1.94 0.20 -22.15
C ALA A 37 1.69 1.66 -21.74
N GLY A 38 0.43 2.09 -21.71
CA GLY A 38 0.05 3.43 -21.26
C GLY A 38 0.40 3.69 -19.80
N VAL A 39 0.08 2.76 -18.90
CA VAL A 39 0.44 2.83 -17.48
C VAL A 39 1.96 2.86 -17.30
N ALA A 40 2.69 2.01 -18.01
CA ALA A 40 4.16 2.00 -17.95
C ALA A 40 4.75 3.34 -18.42
N ALA A 41 4.27 3.88 -19.55
CA ALA A 41 4.73 5.16 -20.08
C ALA A 41 4.40 6.33 -19.14
N LEU A 42 3.20 6.37 -18.56
CA LEU A 42 2.80 7.39 -17.60
C LEU A 42 3.61 7.31 -16.31
N THR A 43 3.87 6.09 -15.82
CA THR A 43 4.71 5.85 -14.64
C THR A 43 6.10 6.41 -14.88
N GLN A 44 6.76 6.00 -15.97
CA GLN A 44 8.13 6.41 -16.30
C GLN A 44 8.26 7.91 -16.57
N ARG A 45 7.20 8.57 -17.08
CA ARG A 45 7.24 9.98 -17.45
C ARG A 45 6.89 10.92 -16.29
N TYR A 46 5.90 10.58 -15.48
CA TYR A 46 5.29 11.51 -14.52
C TYR A 46 5.33 11.06 -13.05
N PHE A 47 5.55 9.77 -12.82
CA PHE A 47 5.46 9.13 -11.50
C PHE A 47 6.63 8.16 -11.26
N LYS A 48 7.86 8.60 -11.57
CA LYS A 48 9.07 7.83 -11.25
C LYS A 48 9.12 7.54 -9.74
N GLY A 49 9.40 6.30 -9.37
CA GLY A 49 9.31 5.79 -8.01
C GLY A 49 7.95 5.14 -7.66
N ALA A 50 6.94 5.22 -8.52
CA ALA A 50 5.67 4.50 -8.35
C ALA A 50 5.68 3.10 -8.99
N GLU A 51 6.81 2.64 -9.53
CA GLU A 51 6.91 1.39 -10.29
C GLU A 51 6.61 0.15 -9.45
N GLY A 52 6.17 -0.92 -10.10
CA GLY A 52 6.02 -2.24 -9.48
C GLY A 52 5.24 -2.23 -8.15
N SER A 53 5.65 -3.11 -7.23
CA SER A 53 4.96 -3.33 -5.96
C SER A 53 4.87 -2.06 -5.11
N GLY A 54 5.96 -1.35 -4.87
CA GLY A 54 6.01 -0.25 -3.89
C GLY A 54 6.62 -0.66 -2.54
N ILE A 55 6.62 -1.95 -2.20
CA ILE A 55 7.35 -2.46 -1.03
C ILE A 55 8.86 -2.18 -1.16
N PRO A 56 9.55 -2.53 -2.27
CA PRO A 56 10.98 -2.27 -2.41
C PRO A 56 11.32 -0.78 -2.32
N GLN A 57 10.48 0.09 -2.90
CA GLN A 57 10.65 1.54 -2.83
C GLN A 57 10.50 2.07 -1.41
N THR A 58 9.57 1.51 -0.64
CA THR A 58 9.36 1.89 0.75
C THR A 58 10.54 1.46 1.63
N ILE A 59 11.05 0.23 1.43
CA ILE A 59 12.26 -0.26 2.11
C ILE A 59 13.48 0.58 1.71
N ALA A 60 13.62 0.92 0.43
CA ALA A 60 14.69 1.79 -0.04
C ALA A 60 14.62 3.17 0.62
N ALA A 61 13.43 3.77 0.73
CA ALA A 61 13.23 5.06 1.40
C ALA A 61 13.62 5.03 2.88
N MET A 62 13.47 3.89 3.57
CA MET A 62 13.94 3.73 4.96
C MET A 62 15.47 3.77 5.08
N ARG A 63 16.17 3.27 4.06
CA ARG A 63 17.65 3.22 3.99
C ARG A 63 18.27 4.52 3.49
N MET A 64 17.52 5.33 2.74
CA MET A 64 17.96 6.66 2.30
C MET A 64 18.19 7.58 3.50
N GLU A 65 19.12 8.53 3.37
CA GLU A 65 19.23 9.66 4.29
C GLU A 65 18.02 10.60 4.15
N GLU A 66 17.80 11.45 5.14
CA GLU A 66 16.79 12.50 5.07
C GLU A 66 17.14 13.48 3.94
N GLY A 67 16.21 13.72 3.02
CA GLY A 67 16.42 14.63 1.91
C GLY A 67 15.49 14.38 0.73
N GLU A 68 15.77 15.07 -0.38
CA GLU A 68 14.91 15.11 -1.56
C GLU A 68 14.58 13.73 -2.14
N ALA A 69 15.50 12.78 -2.08
CA ALA A 69 15.28 11.43 -2.60
C ALA A 69 14.18 10.68 -1.83
N ARG A 70 14.22 10.71 -0.48
CA ARG A 70 13.19 10.10 0.38
C ARG A 70 11.85 10.81 0.18
N ASP A 71 11.88 12.14 0.12
CA ASP A 71 10.70 12.98 -0.08
C ASP A 71 10.02 12.73 -1.42
N HIS A 72 10.80 12.48 -2.47
CA HIS A 72 10.26 12.14 -3.78
C HIS A 72 9.50 10.81 -3.75
N VAL A 73 10.17 9.74 -3.27
CA VAL A 73 9.64 8.35 -3.26
C VAL A 73 8.41 8.21 -2.35
N LEU A 74 8.34 9.00 -1.28
CA LEU A 74 7.23 9.01 -0.33
C LEU A 74 6.37 10.27 -0.45
N SER A 75 6.38 10.95 -1.59
CA SER A 75 5.52 12.12 -1.80
C SER A 75 4.05 11.75 -1.94
N LEU A 76 3.15 12.62 -1.46
CA LEU A 76 1.70 12.44 -1.65
C LEU A 76 1.31 12.39 -3.13
N ARG A 77 2.01 13.14 -3.98
CA ARG A 77 1.83 13.09 -5.43
C ARG A 77 2.06 11.67 -5.97
N LEU A 78 3.14 11.02 -5.53
CA LEU A 78 3.48 9.68 -5.98
C LEU A 78 2.52 8.63 -5.42
N ALA A 79 2.05 8.80 -4.18
CA ALA A 79 1.02 7.96 -3.58
C ALA A 79 -0.30 8.01 -4.35
N VAL A 80 -0.79 9.21 -4.69
CA VAL A 80 -2.00 9.39 -5.51
C VAL A 80 -1.79 8.81 -6.91
N GLY A 81 -0.64 9.09 -7.53
CA GLY A 81 -0.28 8.53 -8.84
C GLY A 81 -0.31 7.00 -8.83
N LYS A 82 0.31 6.35 -7.83
CA LYS A 82 0.35 4.90 -7.70
C LYS A 82 -1.05 4.29 -7.52
N ALA A 83 -1.91 4.93 -6.72
CA ALA A 83 -3.30 4.48 -6.56
C ALA A 83 -4.05 4.52 -7.90
N LEU A 84 -4.00 5.64 -8.60
CA LEU A 84 -4.70 5.82 -9.89
C LEU A 84 -4.16 4.88 -10.96
N LEU A 85 -2.83 4.79 -11.11
CA LEU A 85 -2.18 3.91 -12.08
C LEU A 85 -2.49 2.43 -11.82
N THR A 86 -2.57 2.01 -10.55
CA THR A 86 -2.96 0.64 -10.20
C THR A 86 -4.41 0.38 -10.57
N CYS A 87 -5.33 1.30 -10.27
CA CYS A 87 -6.73 1.17 -10.70
C CYS A 87 -6.83 1.07 -12.23
N VAL A 88 -6.12 1.91 -12.98
CA VAL A 88 -6.10 1.85 -14.46
C VAL A 88 -5.53 0.51 -14.94
N ALA A 89 -4.44 0.03 -14.34
CA ALA A 89 -3.87 -1.28 -14.69
C ALA A 89 -4.89 -2.41 -14.45
N LEU A 90 -5.60 -2.38 -13.32
CA LEU A 90 -6.66 -3.35 -13.00
C LEU A 90 -7.83 -3.29 -13.98
N THR A 91 -8.25 -2.09 -14.43
CA THR A 91 -9.27 -1.97 -15.50
C THR A 91 -8.79 -2.56 -16.84
N GLY A 92 -7.48 -2.59 -17.07
CA GLY A 92 -6.86 -3.21 -18.22
C GLY A 92 -6.68 -4.73 -18.10
N GLY A 93 -7.03 -5.33 -16.96
CA GLY A 93 -6.83 -6.76 -16.70
C GLY A 93 -5.41 -7.12 -16.26
N ALA A 94 -4.65 -6.16 -15.72
CA ALA A 94 -3.33 -6.44 -15.16
C ALA A 94 -3.43 -7.48 -14.02
N SER A 95 -2.54 -8.47 -14.06
CA SER A 95 -2.36 -9.44 -12.96
C SER A 95 -1.52 -8.82 -11.84
N VAL A 96 -2.09 -7.80 -11.17
CA VAL A 96 -1.44 -7.08 -10.07
C VAL A 96 -2.34 -7.05 -8.84
N GLY A 97 -1.74 -7.20 -7.66
CA GLY A 97 -2.43 -7.02 -6.38
C GLY A 97 -2.36 -5.57 -5.88
N ARG A 98 -3.33 -5.17 -5.06
CA ARG A 98 -3.33 -3.85 -4.39
C ARG A 98 -2.41 -3.77 -3.16
N GLU A 99 -1.86 -4.92 -2.75
CA GLU A 99 -1.05 -5.13 -1.54
C GLU A 99 0.21 -4.26 -1.52
N GLY A 100 1.04 -4.35 -2.56
CA GLY A 100 2.23 -3.52 -2.69
C GLY A 100 1.91 -2.02 -2.72
N PRO A 101 1.00 -1.57 -3.61
CA PRO A 101 0.61 -0.18 -3.70
C PRO A 101 0.12 0.40 -2.37
N THR A 102 -0.67 -0.35 -1.60
CA THR A 102 -1.12 0.11 -0.27
C THR A 102 0.02 0.33 0.72
N VAL A 103 1.11 -0.45 0.65
CA VAL A 103 2.28 -0.26 1.53
C VAL A 103 2.93 1.10 1.25
N GLN A 104 3.23 1.40 -0.01
CA GLN A 104 3.87 2.67 -0.38
C GLN A 104 2.94 3.87 -0.13
N ILE A 105 1.64 3.72 -0.41
CA ILE A 105 0.64 4.76 -0.15
C ILE A 105 0.52 5.03 1.36
N GLY A 106 0.43 3.99 2.18
CA GLY A 106 0.34 4.11 3.64
C GLY A 106 1.60 4.72 4.24
N ALA A 107 2.78 4.28 3.78
CA ALA A 107 4.06 4.84 4.18
C ALA A 107 4.17 6.32 3.81
N ALA A 108 3.81 6.71 2.59
CA ALA A 108 3.82 8.11 2.15
C ALA A 108 2.87 8.97 2.98
N LEU A 109 1.66 8.49 3.30
CA LEU A 109 0.69 9.22 4.13
C LEU A 109 1.23 9.50 5.53
N LEU A 110 1.71 8.47 6.24
CA LEU A 110 2.22 8.66 7.59
C LEU A 110 3.55 9.43 7.59
N TYR A 111 4.41 9.20 6.61
CA TYR A 111 5.65 9.95 6.45
C TYR A 111 5.38 11.46 6.29
N ASN A 112 4.39 11.87 5.49
CA ASN A 112 4.04 13.28 5.33
C ASN A 112 3.30 13.86 6.54
N LEU A 113 2.76 13.04 7.44
CA LEU A 113 2.17 13.52 8.69
C LEU A 113 3.22 14.11 9.65
N ARG A 114 4.52 13.83 9.43
CA ARG A 114 5.62 14.43 10.21
C ARG A 114 5.62 15.96 10.22
N TRP A 115 5.06 16.58 9.18
CA TRP A 115 4.95 18.04 9.10
C TRP A 115 3.88 18.60 10.03
N LEU A 116 2.89 17.79 10.43
CA LEU A 116 1.82 18.18 11.36
C LEU A 116 2.18 17.91 12.82
N VAL A 117 3.13 17.02 13.11
CA VAL A 117 3.42 16.57 14.47
C VAL A 117 4.82 17.02 14.94
N ARG A 118 4.89 17.75 16.05
CA ARG A 118 6.15 18.28 16.63
C ARG A 118 6.84 17.26 17.54
N PHE A 119 7.57 16.32 16.95
CA PHE A 119 8.37 15.32 17.70
C PHE A 119 9.81 15.23 17.15
N PRO A 120 10.75 14.59 17.88
CA PRO A 120 12.14 14.46 17.44
C PRO A 120 12.26 13.73 16.09
N ARG A 121 12.79 14.44 15.08
CA ARG A 121 12.62 14.13 13.65
C ARG A 121 13.20 12.78 13.21
N HIS A 122 14.45 12.49 13.54
CA HIS A 122 15.18 11.39 12.87
C HIS A 122 14.72 9.96 13.19
N LEU A 123 14.39 9.66 14.45
CA LEU A 123 13.94 8.31 14.85
C LEU A 123 12.50 8.04 14.46
N MET A 124 11.70 9.10 14.33
CA MET A 124 10.27 8.96 14.13
C MET A 124 9.88 8.89 12.66
N GLU A 125 10.63 9.50 11.74
CA GLU A 125 10.35 9.39 10.30
C GLU A 125 10.38 7.95 9.80
N ARG A 126 11.42 7.19 10.17
CA ARG A 126 11.51 5.77 9.84
C ARG A 126 10.39 4.96 10.51
N GLY A 127 10.06 5.29 11.76
CA GLY A 127 8.92 4.69 12.46
C GLY A 127 7.59 4.95 11.75
N LEU A 128 7.37 6.16 11.25
CA LEU A 128 6.18 6.52 10.47
C LEU A 128 6.11 5.79 9.13
N ILE A 129 7.26 5.58 8.46
CA ILE A 129 7.33 4.81 7.21
C ILE A 129 6.95 3.34 7.46
N VAL A 130 7.54 2.72 8.48
CA VAL A 130 7.24 1.32 8.84
C VAL A 130 5.79 1.17 9.28
N ALA A 131 5.31 2.06 10.15
CA ALA A 131 3.93 2.07 10.60
C ALA A 131 2.94 2.29 9.45
N GLY A 132 3.24 3.21 8.54
CA GLY A 132 2.44 3.46 7.36
C GLY A 132 2.42 2.27 6.40
N GLY A 133 3.56 1.61 6.22
CA GLY A 133 3.66 0.37 5.43
C GLY A 133 2.82 -0.76 6.03
N GLY A 134 2.97 -1.01 7.33
CA GLY A 134 2.18 -2.00 8.07
C GLY A 134 0.68 -1.71 8.08
N ALA A 135 0.30 -0.45 8.30
CA ALA A 135 -1.09 0.00 8.18
C ALA A 135 -1.63 -0.15 6.74
N GLY A 136 -0.78 0.05 5.74
CA GLY A 136 -1.07 -0.24 4.34
C GLY A 136 -1.46 -1.71 4.12
N VAL A 137 -0.64 -2.65 4.60
CA VAL A 137 -0.94 -4.09 4.55
C VAL A 137 -2.21 -4.42 5.32
N ALA A 138 -2.31 -3.95 6.58
CA ALA A 138 -3.48 -4.17 7.42
C ALA A 138 -4.77 -3.72 6.73
N ALA A 139 -4.73 -2.56 6.08
CA ALA A 139 -5.87 -2.03 5.34
C ALA A 139 -6.14 -2.75 4.02
N ALA A 140 -5.11 -3.26 3.35
CA ALA A 140 -5.28 -4.03 2.13
C ALA A 140 -6.03 -5.32 2.40
N PHE A 141 -5.61 -6.06 3.41
CA PHE A 141 -6.17 -7.39 3.67
C PHE A 141 -7.23 -7.40 4.76
N ASN A 142 -7.45 -6.26 5.41
CA ASN A 142 -8.26 -6.18 6.62
C ASN A 142 -7.77 -7.19 7.68
N THR A 143 -6.45 -7.29 7.82
CA THR A 143 -5.77 -8.20 8.75
C THR A 143 -4.74 -7.40 9.56
N PRO A 144 -5.16 -6.76 10.66
CA PRO A 144 -4.29 -5.87 11.42
C PRO A 144 -3.06 -6.58 12.00
N LEU A 145 -3.23 -7.82 12.49
CA LEU A 145 -2.12 -8.62 13.01
C LEU A 145 -1.07 -8.93 11.93
N ALA A 146 -1.49 -9.28 10.72
CA ALA A 146 -0.57 -9.53 9.61
C ALA A 146 0.17 -8.25 9.20
N GLY A 147 -0.49 -7.09 9.25
CA GLY A 147 0.17 -5.80 9.00
C GLY A 147 1.24 -5.46 10.04
N ILE A 148 1.00 -5.79 11.31
CA ILE A 148 1.98 -5.62 12.39
C ILE A 148 3.18 -6.58 12.19
N VAL A 149 2.92 -7.87 11.93
CA VAL A 149 3.99 -8.85 11.69
C VAL A 149 4.82 -8.45 10.47
N PHE A 150 4.18 -8.06 9.37
CA PHE A 150 4.87 -7.55 8.17
C PHE A 150 5.75 -6.33 8.48
N ALA A 151 5.25 -5.38 9.27
CA ALA A 151 6.01 -4.21 9.67
C ALA A 151 7.27 -4.59 10.48
N ILE A 152 7.20 -5.64 11.29
CA ILE A 152 8.33 -6.13 12.09
C ILE A 152 9.31 -6.93 11.22
N GLU A 153 8.82 -7.93 10.48
CA GLU A 153 9.65 -8.94 9.81
C GLU A 153 10.26 -8.46 8.49
N GLU A 154 9.51 -7.66 7.72
CA GLU A 154 9.95 -7.23 6.39
C GLU A 154 10.49 -5.79 6.44
N MET A 155 9.72 -4.87 7.04
CA MET A 155 10.06 -3.46 7.02
C MET A 155 11.13 -3.12 8.06
N ALA A 156 10.92 -3.43 9.34
CA ALA A 156 11.85 -3.08 10.42
C ALA A 156 13.14 -3.91 10.40
N ARG A 157 13.08 -5.18 10.01
CA ARG A 157 14.27 -6.03 9.83
C ARG A 157 15.27 -5.44 8.84
N SER A 158 14.80 -4.69 7.84
CA SER A 158 15.67 -4.03 6.86
C SER A 158 16.55 -2.91 7.44
N PHE A 159 16.32 -2.51 8.70
CA PHE A 159 16.91 -1.34 9.40
C PHE A 159 17.87 -1.73 10.55
N GLU A 160 18.62 -2.82 10.42
CA GLU A 160 19.47 -3.35 11.49
C GLU A 160 20.73 -2.50 11.74
N GLU A 161 20.60 -1.35 12.44
CA GLU A 161 21.71 -0.63 13.08
C GLU A 161 21.27 0.16 14.34
N ARG A 162 21.82 -0.23 15.50
CA ARG A 162 21.90 0.41 16.85
C ARG A 162 20.69 1.12 17.50
N SER A 163 19.57 1.40 16.82
CA SER A 163 18.37 2.08 17.37
C SER A 163 17.12 1.17 17.44
N SER A 164 17.31 -0.14 17.41
CA SER A 164 16.23 -1.12 17.16
C SER A 164 15.10 -1.08 18.19
N GLY A 165 15.38 -0.92 19.48
CA GLY A 165 14.34 -0.96 20.53
C GLY A 165 13.31 0.16 20.46
N THR A 166 13.76 1.41 20.30
CA THR A 166 12.87 2.58 20.25
C THR A 166 12.00 2.57 18.99
N LEU A 167 12.59 2.17 17.86
CA LEU A 167 11.90 2.10 16.59
C LEU A 167 10.85 0.98 16.59
N LEU A 168 11.20 -0.20 17.12
CA LEU A 168 10.26 -1.31 17.30
C LEU A 168 9.07 -0.89 18.19
N THR A 169 9.35 -0.17 19.28
CA THR A 169 8.31 0.33 20.19
C THR A 169 7.39 1.34 19.50
N ALA A 170 7.95 2.27 18.73
CA ALA A 170 7.19 3.24 17.94
C ALA A 170 6.32 2.55 16.87
N VAL A 171 6.84 1.51 16.22
CA VAL A 171 6.11 0.70 15.23
C VAL A 171 4.94 -0.04 15.87
N ILE A 172 5.15 -0.64 17.05
CA ILE A 172 4.10 -1.32 17.80
C ILE A 172 3.00 -0.32 18.18
N ILE A 173 3.36 0.85 18.73
CA ILE A 173 2.39 1.88 19.13
C ILE A 173 1.58 2.37 17.92
N ALA A 174 2.26 2.66 16.80
CA ALA A 174 1.60 3.14 15.60
C ALA A 174 0.75 2.06 14.92
N GLY A 175 1.18 0.80 14.95
CA GLY A 175 0.40 -0.35 14.49
C GLY A 175 -0.86 -0.56 15.32
N LEU A 176 -0.76 -0.48 16.65
CA LEU A 176 -1.92 -0.55 17.55
C LEU A 176 -2.89 0.62 17.33
N ALA A 177 -2.37 1.84 17.13
CA ALA A 177 -3.19 3.00 16.80
C ALA A 177 -3.93 2.82 15.46
N ALA A 178 -3.28 2.23 14.45
CA ALA A 178 -3.91 1.92 13.18
C ALA A 178 -5.04 0.89 13.35
N VAL A 179 -4.84 -0.17 14.15
CA VAL A 179 -5.88 -1.16 14.47
C VAL A 179 -7.09 -0.49 15.12
N TYR A 180 -6.85 0.38 16.10
CA TYR A 180 -7.90 1.10 16.82
C TYR A 180 -8.75 1.98 15.88
N VAL A 181 -8.12 2.66 14.92
CA VAL A 181 -8.81 3.55 13.97
C VAL A 181 -9.55 2.79 12.86
N GLN A 182 -9.04 1.63 12.43
CA GLN A 182 -9.57 0.92 11.26
C GLN A 182 -10.88 0.19 11.53
N GLY A 183 -11.15 -0.22 12.78
CA GLY A 183 -12.35 -0.98 13.15
C GLY A 183 -12.41 -2.38 12.51
N ASN A 184 -13.45 -3.16 12.85
CA ASN A 184 -13.70 -4.48 12.25
C ASN A 184 -14.54 -4.32 10.97
N TYR A 185 -13.92 -4.39 9.79
CA TYR A 185 -14.62 -4.79 8.57
C TYR A 185 -14.32 -6.28 8.32
N THR A 186 -15.06 -6.98 7.45
CA THR A 186 -14.80 -8.41 7.14
C THR A 186 -14.56 -8.56 5.64
N TYR A 187 -13.30 -8.64 5.24
CA TYR A 187 -12.92 -8.76 3.82
C TYR A 187 -13.37 -10.08 3.17
N PHE A 188 -13.43 -11.17 3.92
CA PHE A 188 -13.89 -12.47 3.44
C PHE A 188 -15.39 -12.74 3.67
N GLY A 189 -16.16 -11.77 4.19
CA GLY A 189 -17.54 -11.98 4.62
C GLY A 189 -17.64 -12.89 5.86
N ALA A 190 -18.88 -13.16 6.28
CA ALA A 190 -19.19 -14.13 7.33
C ALA A 190 -19.90 -15.33 6.70
N THR A 191 -19.36 -16.54 6.90
CA THR A 191 -20.00 -17.76 6.44
C THR A 191 -21.03 -18.20 7.48
N ASN A 192 -22.32 -18.20 7.13
CA ASN A 192 -23.39 -18.81 7.94
C ASN A 192 -23.37 -20.35 7.82
N ALA A 193 -22.19 -20.96 7.87
CA ALA A 193 -22.07 -22.42 7.93
C ALA A 193 -22.27 -22.82 9.39
N ALA A 194 -23.52 -23.10 9.75
CA ALA A 194 -23.81 -23.85 10.96
C ALA A 194 -23.31 -25.28 10.76
N LEU A 195 -22.42 -25.73 11.64
CA LEU A 195 -22.09 -27.15 11.76
C LEU A 195 -23.32 -27.85 12.33
N ASN A 196 -24.22 -28.30 11.46
CA ASN A 196 -25.21 -29.30 11.82
C ASN A 196 -24.44 -30.61 11.99
N GLY A 197 -24.01 -30.88 13.23
CA GLY A 197 -23.48 -32.18 13.61
C GLY A 197 -24.55 -33.27 13.42
N PRO A 198 -24.12 -34.52 13.16
CA PRO A 198 -25.00 -35.67 13.01
C PRO A 198 -25.77 -36.01 14.29
#